data_AF-A0A817D4S8-F1
#
_entry.id   AF-A0A817D4S8-F1
#
_cell.length_a   1.000
_cell.length_b   1.000
_cell.length_c   1.000
_cell.angle_alpha   90.00
_cell.angle_beta   90.00
_cell.angle_gamma   90.00
#
_symmetry.space_group_name_H-M   'P 1'
#
loop_
_entity.id
_entity.type
_entity.pdbx_description
1 polymer ?
#
loop_
_entity_poly.entity_id
_entity_poly.type
_entity_poly.pdbx_seq_one_letter_code
_entity_poly.pdbx_strand_id
1 'polypeptide(L)'
;MTLFAYRLVVVLFLFISQVYGSCYFDLLKSSSSNNSSGNQIIDKYCEYFGKKYAINTNWTSPFPDCLHCQCADYGLECCGFGIQAGPNIPPAGCEVVLGICEVQFVRTDDSSQACNDSGPVNPKRLQKKFIMRRKNSTIIHKKKSGFILN
;
A
#
# COMPACT_ATOMS: atom_id res chain seq x y z
N MET A 1 36.07 -25.58 3.77
CA MET A 1 35.56 -24.59 4.74
C MET A 1 34.80 -23.43 4.09
N THR A 2 35.12 -23.01 2.87
CA THR A 2 34.44 -21.92 2.15
C THR A 2 32.96 -22.19 1.80
N LEU A 3 32.60 -23.45 1.51
CA LEU A 3 31.23 -23.82 1.11
C LEU A 3 30.20 -23.69 2.25
N PHE A 4 30.62 -23.94 3.50
CA PHE A 4 29.76 -23.85 4.69
C PHE A 4 29.47 -22.40 5.07
N ALA A 5 30.48 -21.53 4.96
CA ALA A 5 30.32 -20.09 5.16
C ALA A 5 29.34 -19.49 4.12
N TYR A 6 29.45 -19.87 2.85
CA TYR A 6 28.54 -19.40 1.81
C TYR A 6 27.08 -19.81 2.06
N ARG A 7 26.84 -21.06 2.49
CA ARG A 7 25.50 -21.55 2.85
C ARG A 7 24.90 -20.75 4.02
N LEU A 8 25.70 -20.43 5.04
CA LEU A 8 25.26 -19.61 6.18
C LEU A 8 24.90 -18.18 5.76
N VAL A 9 25.69 -17.56 4.89
CA VAL A 9 25.41 -16.20 4.37
C VAL A 9 24.13 -16.16 3.54
N VAL A 10 23.90 -17.15 2.67
CA VAL A 10 22.67 -17.22 1.85
C VAL A 10 21.45 -17.41 2.73
N VAL A 11 21.51 -18.29 3.74
CA VAL A 11 20.42 -18.50 4.69
C VAL A 11 20.14 -17.22 5.48
N LEU A 12 21.18 -16.53 5.97
CA LEU A 12 21.04 -15.27 6.70
C LEU A 12 20.37 -14.18 5.85
N PHE A 13 20.73 -14.05 4.57
CA PHE A 13 20.11 -13.11 3.64
C PHE A 13 18.62 -13.39 3.41
N LEU A 14 18.21 -14.66 3.35
CA LEU A 14 16.80 -15.05 3.18
C LEU A 14 15.94 -14.74 4.42
N PHE A 15 16.54 -14.73 5.62
CA PHE A 15 15.83 -14.33 6.84
C PHE A 15 15.67 -12.81 6.99
N ILE A 16 16.61 -12.02 6.48
CA ILE A 16 16.55 -10.54 6.56
C ILE A 16 15.42 -9.98 5.68
N SER A 17 15.04 -10.67 4.60
CA SER A 17 13.95 -10.25 3.71
C SER A 17 12.53 -10.51 4.25
N GLN A 18 12.34 -10.97 5.48
CA GLN A 18 10.99 -11.25 6.02
C GLN A 18 10.44 -10.09 6.88
N VAL A 19 11.23 -9.05 7.15
CA VAL A 19 10.79 -7.89 7.95
C VAL A 19 10.30 -6.76 7.03
N TYR A 20 9.31 -7.07 6.19
CA TYR A 20 8.52 -6.04 5.51
C TYR A 20 7.32 -5.68 6.38
N GLY A 21 7.58 -5.07 7.54
CA GLY A 21 6.63 -4.08 8.04
C GLY A 21 6.66 -2.97 7.01
N SER A 22 5.55 -2.76 6.30
CA SER A 22 5.47 -2.02 5.03
C SER A 22 5.61 -0.50 5.17
N CYS A 23 6.40 -0.06 6.15
CA CYS A 23 6.85 1.31 6.26
C CYS A 23 8.15 1.46 5.49
N TYR A 24 8.18 2.42 4.57
CA TYR A 24 9.43 2.91 4.01
C TYR A 24 9.58 4.39 4.30
N PHE A 25 10.83 4.81 4.35
CA PHE A 25 11.23 6.18 4.61
C PHE A 25 11.97 6.70 3.38
N ASP A 26 11.66 7.94 2.99
CA ASP A 26 12.40 8.66 1.96
C ASP A 26 12.87 10.01 2.49
N LEU A 27 13.96 10.52 1.93
CA LEU A 27 14.62 11.74 2.38
C LEU A 27 13.85 12.98 1.91
N LEU A 28 13.93 14.06 2.69
CA LEU A 28 13.45 15.36 2.25
C LEU A 28 14.22 15.87 1.04
N LYS A 29 13.48 16.48 0.12
CA LYS A 29 14.03 17.22 -0.99
C LYS A 29 13.95 18.72 -0.70
N SER A 30 14.92 19.45 -1.21
CA SER A 30 14.97 20.91 -1.13
C SER A 30 14.99 21.50 -2.54
N SER A 31 14.32 22.64 -2.71
CA SER A 31 14.38 23.45 -3.91
C SER A 31 14.83 24.85 -3.50
N SER A 32 15.83 25.36 -4.21
CA SER A 32 16.29 26.73 -4.05
C SER A 32 15.66 27.59 -5.14
N SER A 33 14.95 28.64 -4.74
CA SER A 33 14.44 29.65 -5.67
C SER A 33 14.92 31.04 -5.24
N ASN A 34 15.25 31.87 -6.23
CA ASN A 34 15.59 33.27 -5.98
C ASN A 34 14.33 34.11 -6.09
N ASN A 35 14.04 34.89 -5.06
CA ASN A 35 12.97 35.88 -5.12
C ASN A 35 13.39 37.09 -5.95
N SER A 36 12.41 37.88 -6.39
CA SER A 36 12.63 39.16 -7.10
C SER A 36 13.52 40.15 -6.33
N SER A 37 13.69 39.95 -5.01
CA SER A 37 14.58 40.73 -4.13
C SER A 37 16.01 40.21 -4.05
N GLY A 38 16.37 39.15 -4.78
CA GLY A 38 17.70 38.52 -4.75
C GLY A 38 17.96 37.59 -3.55
N ASN A 39 16.98 37.43 -2.65
CA ASN A 39 17.08 36.49 -1.53
C ASN A 39 16.80 35.05 -1.98
N GLN A 40 17.63 34.12 -1.50
CA GLN A 40 17.46 32.69 -1.70
C GLN A 40 16.41 32.14 -0.72
N ILE A 41 15.31 31.59 -1.23
CA ILE A 41 14.35 30.80 -0.46
C ILE A 41 14.67 29.33 -0.64
N ILE A 42 14.78 28.61 0.48
CA ILE A 42 14.94 27.15 0.50
C ILE A 42 13.60 26.54 0.92
N ASP A 43 12.88 25.99 -0.06
CA ASP A 43 11.64 25.26 0.18
C ASP A 43 11.95 23.77 0.34
N LYS A 44 11.55 23.21 1.49
CA LYS A 44 11.66 21.78 1.79
C LYS A 44 10.32 21.09 1.49
N TYR A 45 10.39 19.93 0.85
CA TYR A 45 9.20 19.16 0.46
C TYR A 45 9.50 17.66 0.40
N CYS A 46 8.45 16.84 0.48
CA CYS A 46 8.53 15.43 0.15
C CYS A 46 8.06 15.20 -1.28
N GLU A 47 8.59 14.19 -1.96
CA GLU A 47 8.14 13.80 -3.30
C GLU A 47 7.62 12.37 -3.27
N TYR A 48 6.37 12.17 -3.73
CA TYR A 48 5.75 10.86 -3.82
C TYR A 48 5.03 10.74 -5.17
N PHE A 49 5.41 9.73 -5.98
CA PHE A 49 4.95 9.55 -7.36
C PHE A 49 5.02 10.82 -8.22
N GLY A 50 6.12 11.57 -8.12
CA GLY A 50 6.34 12.81 -8.88
C GLY A 50 5.50 14.01 -8.40
N LYS A 51 4.74 13.87 -7.31
CA LYS A 51 4.00 14.97 -6.69
C LYS A 51 4.76 15.49 -5.47
N LYS A 52 4.76 16.81 -5.32
CA LYS A 52 5.38 17.50 -4.18
C LYS A 52 4.35 17.68 -3.06
N TYR A 53 4.75 17.35 -1.85
CA TYR A 53 3.95 17.48 -0.65
C TYR A 53 4.65 18.43 0.33
N ALA A 54 3.88 19.34 0.92
CA ALA A 54 4.38 20.25 1.93
C ALA A 54 4.69 19.51 3.23
N ILE A 55 5.59 20.06 4.02
CA ILE A 55 5.88 19.56 5.37
C ILE A 55 4.59 19.61 6.22
N ASN A 56 4.44 18.63 7.13
CA ASN A 56 3.30 18.45 8.02
C ASN A 56 2.00 18.09 7.30
N THR A 57 2.12 17.47 6.12
CA THR A 57 0.97 16.90 5.41
C THR A 57 0.90 15.40 5.63
N ASN A 58 -0.33 14.89 5.79
CA ASN A 58 -0.61 13.46 5.82
C ASN A 58 -1.66 13.13 4.76
N TRP A 59 -1.56 11.94 4.19
CA TRP A 59 -2.53 11.46 3.21
C TRP A 59 -2.57 9.93 3.17
N THR A 60 -3.58 9.40 2.51
CA THR A 60 -3.73 7.97 2.27
C THR A 60 -3.71 7.73 0.78
N SER A 61 -2.75 6.92 0.31
CA SER A 61 -2.74 6.50 -1.09
C SER A 61 -3.86 5.46 -1.31
N PRO A 62 -4.72 5.67 -2.32
CA PRO A 62 -5.75 4.70 -2.64
C PRO A 62 -5.15 3.44 -3.26
N PHE A 63 -5.98 2.45 -3.52
CA PHE A 63 -5.61 1.23 -4.23
C PHE A 63 -4.91 1.55 -5.57
N PRO A 64 -3.81 0.87 -5.92
CA PRO A 64 -3.33 -0.40 -5.36
C PRO A 64 -2.37 -0.29 -4.17
N ASP A 65 -1.93 0.92 -3.83
CA ASP A 65 -0.81 1.11 -2.90
C ASP A 65 -1.23 0.92 -1.45
N CYS A 66 -2.43 1.37 -1.04
CA CYS A 66 -2.93 1.17 0.32
C CYS A 66 -1.89 1.57 1.40
N LEU A 67 -1.27 2.74 1.23
CA LEU A 67 -0.29 3.31 2.16
C LEU A 67 -0.88 4.52 2.87
N HIS A 68 -0.52 4.70 4.13
CA HIS A 68 -0.71 5.93 4.85
C HIS A 68 0.63 6.65 4.92
N CYS A 69 0.68 7.84 4.36
CA CYS A 69 1.90 8.62 4.20
C CYS A 69 1.85 9.91 5.01
N GLN A 70 2.99 10.29 5.56
CA GLN A 70 3.23 11.51 6.28
C GLN A 70 4.52 12.17 5.77
N CYS A 71 4.42 13.43 5.37
CA CYS A 71 5.59 14.27 5.12
C CYS A 71 5.87 15.11 6.37
N ALA A 72 7.00 14.85 7.02
CA ALA A 72 7.44 15.52 8.23
C ALA A 72 8.77 16.24 8.01
N ASP A 73 9.27 16.95 9.02
CA ASP A 73 10.56 17.66 8.99
C ASP A 73 11.78 16.73 8.85
N TYR A 74 11.61 15.43 9.07
CA TYR A 74 12.66 14.42 8.95
C TYR A 74 12.59 13.61 7.64
N GLY A 75 11.47 13.63 6.91
CA GLY A 75 11.34 12.93 5.65
C GLY A 75 9.90 12.56 5.30
N LEU A 76 9.78 11.71 4.28
CA LEU A 76 8.54 11.02 3.94
C LEU A 76 8.52 9.67 4.66
N GLU A 77 7.47 9.41 5.43
CA GLU A 77 7.16 8.10 6.00
C GLU A 77 5.89 7.58 5.35
N CYS A 78 5.91 6.37 4.78
CA CYS A 78 4.73 5.74 4.20
C CYS A 78 4.61 4.30 4.68
N CYS A 79 3.53 4.00 5.42
CA CYS A 79 3.24 2.70 6.00
C CYS A 79 2.03 2.04 5.34
N GLY A 80 2.13 0.77 4.97
CA GLY A 80 0.99 0.01 4.45
C GLY A 80 -0.09 -0.23 5.52
N PHE A 81 -1.35 -0.19 5.09
CA PHE A 81 -2.50 -0.50 5.93
C PHE A 81 -3.41 -1.55 5.26
N GLY A 82 -4.27 -2.16 6.07
CA GLY A 82 -5.18 -3.23 5.63
C GLY A 82 -4.41 -4.38 4.99
N ILE A 83 -4.61 -4.59 3.68
CA ILE A 83 -3.98 -5.70 2.95
C ILE A 83 -2.45 -5.61 2.92
N GLN A 84 -1.89 -4.41 3.13
CA GLN A 84 -0.44 -4.19 3.20
C GLN A 84 0.06 -4.01 4.63
N ALA A 85 -0.75 -4.17 5.69
CA ALA A 85 -0.32 -3.96 7.07
C ALA A 85 0.62 -5.04 7.64
N GLY A 86 1.03 -6.03 6.85
CA GLY A 86 1.85 -7.17 7.26
C GLY A 86 1.08 -8.50 7.20
N PRO A 87 1.53 -9.55 7.92
CA PRO A 87 0.89 -10.86 7.88
C PRO A 87 -0.51 -10.83 8.50
N ASN A 88 -1.52 -11.03 7.67
CA ASN A 88 -2.93 -11.12 8.08
C ASN A 88 -3.26 -12.57 8.45
N ILE A 89 -2.91 -12.99 9.67
CA ILE A 89 -3.17 -14.35 10.16
C ILE A 89 -4.56 -14.38 10.79
N PRO A 90 -5.53 -15.13 10.23
CA PRO A 90 -6.85 -15.25 10.83
C PRO A 90 -6.80 -16.10 12.11
N PRO A 91 -7.68 -15.84 13.09
CA PRO A 91 -7.88 -16.74 14.22
C PRO A 91 -8.46 -18.10 13.76
N ALA A 92 -8.40 -19.11 14.63
CA ALA A 92 -8.91 -20.45 14.30
C ALA A 92 -10.43 -20.40 14.03
N GLY A 93 -10.88 -21.09 12.97
CA GLY A 93 -12.28 -21.07 12.53
C GLY A 93 -12.65 -19.84 11.68
N CYS A 94 -11.65 -19.09 11.23
CA CYS A 94 -11.83 -17.88 10.43
C CYS A 94 -11.01 -17.94 9.14
N GLU A 95 -11.54 -17.29 8.10
CA GLU A 95 -10.85 -17.06 6.83
C GLU A 95 -10.68 -15.56 6.55
N VAL A 96 -9.68 -15.23 5.75
CA VAL A 96 -9.36 -13.85 5.38
C VAL A 96 -10.06 -13.49 4.08
N VAL A 97 -10.86 -12.43 4.12
CA VAL A 97 -11.47 -11.82 2.93
C VAL A 97 -10.81 -10.48 2.66
N LEU A 98 -10.20 -10.36 1.48
CA LEU A 98 -9.47 -9.17 1.06
C LEU A 98 -10.39 -8.19 0.33
N GLY A 99 -10.54 -7.00 0.90
CA GLY A 99 -11.22 -5.85 0.29
C GLY A 99 -10.24 -4.90 -0.39
N ILE A 100 -10.76 -3.78 -0.91
CA ILE A 100 -9.91 -2.65 -1.35
C ILE A 100 -9.30 -2.02 -0.10
N CYS A 101 -7.99 -2.21 0.09
CA CYS A 101 -7.20 -1.72 1.24
C CYS A 101 -7.77 -2.10 2.62
N GLU A 102 -8.58 -3.15 2.70
CA GLU A 102 -9.25 -3.61 3.92
C GLU A 102 -9.08 -5.12 4.04
N VAL A 103 -8.94 -5.60 5.27
CA VAL A 103 -8.89 -7.03 5.60
C VAL A 103 -10.05 -7.31 6.52
N GLN A 104 -10.82 -8.34 6.21
CA GLN A 104 -11.92 -8.80 7.06
C GLN A 104 -11.71 -10.27 7.36
N PHE A 105 -11.95 -10.65 8.62
CA PHE A 105 -11.98 -12.04 9.03
C PHE A 105 -13.43 -12.48 9.12
N VAL A 106 -13.80 -13.49 8.36
CA VAL A 106 -15.15 -14.07 8.39
C VAL A 106 -15.07 -15.50 8.88
N ARG A 107 -16.16 -16.02 9.44
CA ARG A 107 -16.15 -17.39 9.94
C ARG A 107 -16.09 -18.39 8.79
N THR A 108 -15.36 -19.49 8.98
CA THR A 108 -15.24 -20.55 7.97
C THR A 108 -16.56 -21.31 7.78
N ASP A 109 -17.41 -21.37 8.80
CA ASP A 109 -18.74 -22.00 8.74
C ASP A 109 -19.83 -21.06 8.19
N ASP A 110 -19.68 -19.74 8.37
CA ASP A 110 -20.58 -18.72 7.82
C ASP A 110 -19.83 -17.44 7.41
N SER A 111 -19.53 -17.33 6.11
CA SER A 111 -18.86 -16.16 5.50
C SER A 111 -19.65 -14.85 5.60
N SER A 112 -20.92 -14.87 6.04
CA SER A 112 -21.71 -13.67 6.30
C SER A 112 -21.52 -13.08 7.70
N GLN A 113 -20.78 -13.77 8.57
CA GLN A 113 -20.49 -13.35 9.93
C GLN A 113 -19.02 -12.96 10.09
N ALA A 114 -18.78 -11.84 10.79
CA ALA A 114 -17.43 -11.43 11.14
C ALA A 114 -16.92 -12.36 12.25
N CYS A 115 -15.63 -12.66 12.21
CA CYS A 115 -15.00 -13.48 13.24
C CYS A 115 -14.77 -12.76 14.56
N ASN A 116 -14.76 -11.43 14.52
CA ASN A 116 -14.75 -10.60 15.71
C ASN A 116 -16.22 -10.21 15.93
N ASP A 117 -16.75 -10.34 17.15
CA ASP A 117 -18.18 -10.19 17.57
C ASP A 117 -18.92 -8.91 17.14
N SER A 118 -18.34 -8.08 16.28
CA SER A 118 -18.86 -6.89 15.60
C SER A 118 -20.10 -7.08 14.70
N GLY A 119 -20.81 -8.21 14.79
CA GLY A 119 -22.10 -8.42 14.12
C GLY A 119 -22.00 -8.84 12.65
N PRO A 120 -23.13 -8.82 11.91
CA PRO A 120 -23.22 -9.34 10.55
C PRO A 120 -22.38 -8.52 9.56
N VAL A 121 -21.63 -9.22 8.70
CA VAL A 121 -20.85 -8.61 7.62
C VAL A 121 -21.82 -8.02 6.62
N ASN A 122 -21.70 -6.73 6.27
CA ASN A 122 -22.60 -6.12 5.29
C ASN A 122 -22.25 -6.59 3.86
N PRO A 123 -23.02 -7.51 3.25
CA PRO A 123 -22.66 -8.12 1.97
C PRO A 123 -22.79 -7.14 0.80
N LYS A 124 -23.58 -6.07 0.96
CA LYS A 124 -23.73 -5.03 -0.06
C LYS A 124 -22.46 -4.20 -0.22
N ARG A 125 -21.61 -4.08 0.81
CA ARG A 125 -20.31 -3.40 0.71
C ARG A 125 -19.28 -4.25 -0.04
N LEU A 126 -19.33 -5.57 0.13
CA LEU A 126 -18.54 -6.54 -0.63
C LEU A 126 -18.98 -6.62 -2.10
N GLN A 127 -20.27 -6.89 -2.37
CA GLN A 127 -20.74 -7.12 -3.74
C GLN A 127 -20.68 -5.87 -4.64
N LYS A 128 -20.93 -4.66 -4.12
CA LYS A 128 -20.79 -3.43 -4.92
C LYS A 128 -19.32 -3.14 -5.29
N LYS A 129 -18.35 -3.51 -4.44
CA LYS A 129 -16.89 -3.48 -4.73
C LYS A 129 -16.49 -4.49 -5.81
N PHE A 130 -17.03 -5.71 -5.77
CA PHE A 130 -16.79 -6.74 -6.81
C PHE A 130 -17.47 -6.42 -8.16
N ILE A 131 -18.66 -5.83 -8.16
CA ILE A 131 -19.38 -5.48 -9.40
C ILE A 131 -18.73 -4.29 -10.13
N MET A 132 -18.14 -3.31 -9.41
CA MET A 132 -17.31 -2.29 -10.05
C MET A 132 -16.08 -2.89 -10.76
N ARG A 133 -15.45 -3.95 -10.21
CA ARG A 133 -14.34 -4.65 -10.86
C ARG A 133 -14.74 -5.32 -12.17
N ARG A 134 -15.94 -5.91 -12.27
CA ARG A 134 -16.39 -6.49 -13.56
C ARG A 134 -16.61 -5.43 -14.63
N LYS A 135 -17.32 -4.33 -14.31
CA LYS A 135 -17.60 -3.28 -15.31
C LYS A 135 -16.32 -2.56 -15.79
N ASN A 136 -15.36 -2.25 -14.91
CA ASN A 136 -14.10 -1.62 -15.33
C ASN A 136 -13.15 -2.59 -16.05
N SER A 137 -13.15 -3.89 -15.72
CA SER A 137 -12.34 -4.89 -16.45
C SER A 137 -12.85 -5.11 -17.88
N THR A 138 -14.18 -5.10 -18.11
CA THR A 138 -14.73 -5.15 -19.49
C THR A 138 -14.42 -3.89 -20.31
N ILE A 139 -14.21 -2.73 -19.71
CA ILE A 139 -13.81 -1.51 -20.44
C ILE A 139 -12.31 -1.58 -20.81
N ILE A 140 -11.47 -2.13 -19.94
CA ILE A 140 -10.02 -2.25 -20.19
C ILE A 140 -9.73 -3.36 -21.21
N HIS A 141 -10.45 -4.49 -21.18
CA HIS A 141 -10.31 -5.53 -22.20
C HIS A 141 -10.82 -5.11 -23.59
N LYS A 142 -11.83 -4.23 -23.69
CA LYS A 142 -12.24 -3.69 -25.00
C LYS A 142 -11.26 -2.66 -25.59
N LYS A 143 -10.45 -1.98 -24.77
CA LYS A 143 -9.49 -0.98 -25.27
C LYS A 143 -8.14 -1.59 -25.67
N LYS A 144 -7.86 -2.85 -25.31
CA LYS A 144 -6.61 -3.55 -25.64
C LYS A 144 -6.68 -4.49 -26.86
N SER A 145 -7.86 -4.63 -27.49
CA SER A 145 -8.06 -5.43 -28.71
C SER A 145 -8.74 -4.61 -29.81
N GLY A 146 -7.96 -3.71 -30.41
CA GLY A 146 -8.26 -2.95 -31.62
C GLY A 146 -6.97 -2.30 -32.11
N PHE A 147 -5.99 -3.11 -32.49
CA PHE A 147 -5.67 -3.41 -33.90
C PHE A 147 -5.33 -2.13 -34.67
N ILE A 148 -4.02 -1.88 -34.78
CA ILE A 148 -3.43 -1.08 -35.85
C ILE A 148 -3.73 -1.82 -37.15
N LEU A 149 -4.40 -1.16 -38.09
CA LEU A 149 -4.20 -1.35 -39.53
C LEU A 149 -4.73 -0.13 -40.27
N ASN A 150 -3.82 0.44 -41.07
CA ASN A 150 -3.89 1.58 -41.99
C ASN A 150 -3.87 2.98 -41.36
#